data_AF-A0A061AMW5-F1
#
_entry.id   AF-A0A061AMW5-F1
#
_cell.length_a   1.000
_cell.length_b   1.000
_cell.length_c   1.000
_cell.angle_alpha   90.00
_cell.angle_beta   90.00
_cell.angle_gamma   90.00
#
_symmetry.space_group_name_H-M   'P 1'
#
loop_
_entity.id
_entity.type
_entity.pdbx_description
1 polymer ?
#
loop_
_entity_poly.entity_id
_entity_poly.type
_entity_poly.pdbx_seq_one_letter_code
_entity_poly.pdbx_strand_id
1 'polypeptide(L)'
;MPRPLPSDPPSTSIPTIDFSTLKLRASVRYRFERDEEEEEMEEEDGEDEDEDEEEGRWNRVLSLCDYRITDAEDKVLGVVEIWYFETWEFSVESDWLSFMDQWNQESHKFSCLFDGDAQLRSRFLREGKGVFGPEVTEASNIAYIHEMRIEPEYRGLGLGTWALDKLLAMLDERWHYTAAKAMFVEPGALNSEFSYRDRGDAASHLDMMLAISARVTKFFQRSGFRRIGTTSFLCYARDPQHPSRTIPMHQDAEYEEDVTMSHGDMVRMLARGTMPW
;
A
#
# COMPACT_ATOMS: atom_id res chain seq x y z
N MET A 1 -52.29 -5.47 18.25
CA MET A 1 -51.31 -6.03 19.21
C MET A 1 -50.04 -5.19 19.16
N PRO A 2 -49.49 -4.74 20.28
CA PRO A 2 -48.24 -3.98 20.30
C PRO A 2 -47.08 -4.85 19.80
N ARG A 3 -46.18 -4.28 18.99
CA ARG A 3 -44.94 -4.98 18.59
C ARG A 3 -44.08 -5.19 19.84
N PRO A 4 -43.53 -6.40 20.06
CA PRO A 4 -42.59 -6.62 21.16
C PRO A 4 -41.42 -5.66 21.00
N LEU A 5 -41.01 -5.05 22.12
CA LEU A 5 -39.83 -4.19 22.16
C LEU A 5 -38.61 -5.02 21.73
N PRO A 6 -37.71 -4.47 20.91
CA PRO A 6 -36.46 -5.14 20.59
C PRO A 6 -35.72 -5.44 21.90
N SER A 7 -35.33 -6.70 22.08
CA SER A 7 -34.48 -7.14 23.19
C SER A 7 -33.19 -6.32 23.19
N ASP A 8 -32.75 -5.89 24.37
CA ASP A 8 -31.48 -5.17 24.52
C ASP A 8 -30.36 -5.94 23.83
N PRO A 9 -29.50 -5.25 23.05
CA PRO A 9 -28.37 -5.90 22.41
C PRO A 9 -27.48 -6.54 23.48
N PRO A 10 -26.95 -7.76 23.25
CA PRO A 10 -26.09 -8.42 24.21
C PRO A 10 -24.92 -7.49 24.55
N SER A 11 -24.68 -7.30 25.86
CA SER A 11 -23.50 -6.58 26.37
C SER A 11 -22.26 -7.24 25.80
N THR A 12 -21.67 -6.61 24.79
CA THR A 12 -20.44 -7.07 24.16
C THR A 12 -19.29 -6.62 25.03
N SER A 13 -18.77 -7.54 25.84
CA SER A 13 -17.53 -7.31 26.60
C SER A 13 -16.42 -6.94 25.61
N ILE A 14 -15.83 -5.76 25.79
CA ILE A 14 -14.68 -5.33 24.99
C ILE A 14 -13.55 -6.35 25.20
N PRO A 15 -13.01 -6.99 24.14
CA PRO A 15 -11.95 -7.95 24.30
C PRO A 15 -10.70 -7.27 24.88
N THR A 16 -10.08 -7.91 25.87
CA THR A 16 -8.79 -7.46 26.43
C THR A 16 -7.67 -8.19 25.69
N ILE A 17 -6.73 -7.45 25.11
CA ILE A 17 -5.59 -8.00 24.36
C ILE A 17 -4.31 -7.81 25.17
N ASP A 18 -3.53 -8.88 25.33
CA ASP A 18 -2.17 -8.81 25.86
C ASP A 18 -1.15 -8.69 24.72
N PHE A 19 -0.68 -7.46 24.49
CA PHE A 19 0.29 -7.11 23.45
C PHE A 19 1.64 -7.86 23.57
N SER A 20 1.98 -8.40 24.74
CA SER A 20 3.21 -9.16 24.93
C SER A 20 3.16 -10.57 24.35
N THR A 21 1.94 -11.09 24.12
CA THR A 21 1.70 -12.42 23.57
C THR A 21 1.46 -12.43 22.06
N LEU A 22 1.23 -11.24 21.47
CA LEU A 22 0.99 -11.09 20.04
C LEU A 22 2.22 -11.46 19.21
N LYS A 23 1.97 -12.06 18.06
CA LYS A 23 2.99 -12.40 17.06
C LYS A 23 2.64 -11.75 15.73
N LEU A 24 3.66 -11.33 15.00
CA LEU A 24 3.53 -10.89 13.61
C LEU A 24 4.17 -11.97 12.75
N ARG A 25 3.35 -12.78 12.06
CA ARG A 25 3.82 -13.88 11.23
C ARG A 25 3.86 -13.44 9.78
N ALA A 26 5.05 -13.46 9.18
CA ALA A 26 5.23 -13.16 7.77
C ALA A 26 5.05 -14.43 6.92
N SER A 27 4.38 -14.29 5.78
CA SER A 27 4.39 -15.25 4.67
C SER A 27 4.63 -14.49 3.37
N VAL A 28 5.53 -15.00 2.55
CA VAL A 28 5.79 -14.46 1.21
C VAL A 28 4.99 -15.28 0.21
N ARG A 29 4.31 -14.60 -0.70
CA ARG A 29 3.61 -15.18 -1.86
C ARG A 29 4.16 -14.54 -3.12
N TYR A 30 4.20 -15.33 -4.18
CA TYR A 30 4.48 -14.82 -5.52
C TYR A 30 3.16 -14.58 -6.26
N ARG A 31 3.18 -13.75 -7.29
CA ARG A 31 1.96 -13.40 -8.02
C ARG A 31 1.44 -14.60 -8.81
N PHE A 32 2.35 -15.28 -9.48
CA PHE A 32 2.10 -16.48 -10.26
C PHE A 32 2.77 -17.65 -9.53
N GLU A 33 2.05 -18.26 -8.58
CA GLU A 33 2.44 -19.59 -8.09
C GLU A 33 1.91 -20.57 -9.15
N ARG A 34 2.82 -21.16 -9.93
CA ARG A 34 2.47 -22.20 -10.91
C ARG A 34 1.85 -23.35 -10.10
N ASP A 35 0.57 -23.67 -10.34
CA ASP A 35 -0.07 -24.79 -9.67
C ASP A 35 0.67 -26.06 -10.14
N GLU A 36 1.38 -26.76 -9.23
CA GLU A 36 2.19 -27.96 -9.55
C GLU A 36 1.37 -29.08 -10.24
N GLU A 37 0.03 -29.00 -10.21
CA GLU A 37 -0.88 -29.94 -10.87
C GLU A 37 -1.10 -29.66 -12.37
N GLU A 38 -0.77 -28.47 -12.89
CA GLU A 38 -0.93 -28.13 -14.32
C GLU A 38 0.26 -28.55 -15.19
N GLU A 39 1.43 -28.84 -14.61
CA GLU A 39 2.64 -29.24 -15.35
C GLU A 39 2.54 -30.63 -16.03
N GLU A 40 1.55 -31.46 -15.70
CA GLU A 40 1.42 -32.81 -16.29
C GLU A 40 0.58 -32.88 -17.59
N MET A 41 0.02 -31.75 -18.10
CA MET A 41 -0.93 -31.79 -19.21
C MET A 41 -0.56 -31.04 -20.51
N GLU A 42 0.57 -30.34 -20.58
CA GLU A 42 0.92 -29.51 -21.76
C GLU A 42 2.13 -30.05 -22.54
N GLU A 43 1.91 -31.19 -23.22
CA GLU A 43 2.67 -31.54 -24.42
C GLU A 43 1.72 -31.38 -25.62
N GLU A 44 1.72 -30.23 -26.31
CA GLU A 44 1.41 -30.05 -27.76
C GLU A 44 0.87 -28.64 -28.08
N ASP A 45 1.78 -27.72 -28.42
CA ASP A 45 1.74 -26.79 -29.58
C ASP A 45 2.48 -25.47 -29.25
N GLY A 46 3.62 -25.23 -29.92
CA GLY A 46 4.63 -24.23 -29.53
C GLY A 46 4.30 -22.75 -29.82
N GLU A 47 3.28 -22.19 -29.18
CA GLU A 47 2.98 -20.74 -29.20
C GLU A 47 3.01 -20.05 -27.81
N ASP A 48 3.29 -20.77 -26.71
CA ASP A 48 3.18 -20.23 -25.33
C ASP A 48 4.51 -19.74 -24.69
N GLU A 49 5.61 -19.62 -25.45
CA GLU A 49 6.92 -19.21 -24.89
C GLU A 49 6.92 -17.79 -24.29
N ASP A 50 6.08 -16.88 -24.78
CA ASP A 50 6.07 -15.47 -24.36
C ASP A 50 5.38 -15.21 -23.00
N GLU A 51 4.38 -16.02 -22.63
CA GLU A 51 3.62 -15.84 -21.36
C GLU A 51 4.46 -16.24 -20.14
N ASP A 52 5.20 -17.36 -20.25
CA ASP A 52 6.10 -17.87 -19.21
C ASP A 52 7.23 -16.86 -18.86
N GLU A 53 7.71 -16.09 -19.84
CA GLU A 53 8.73 -15.06 -19.62
C GLU A 53 8.21 -13.85 -18.83
N GLU A 54 6.99 -13.39 -19.13
CA GLU A 54 6.35 -12.26 -18.44
C GLU A 54 5.98 -12.62 -16.99
N GLU A 55 5.41 -13.79 -16.76
CA GLU A 55 5.13 -14.29 -15.40
C GLU A 55 6.40 -14.46 -14.57
N GLY A 56 7.43 -15.05 -15.20
CA GLY A 56 8.74 -15.19 -14.60
C GLY A 56 9.34 -13.84 -14.21
N ARG A 57 9.12 -12.80 -15.02
CA ARG A 57 9.53 -11.43 -14.70
C ARG A 57 8.77 -10.86 -13.51
N TRP A 58 7.45 -10.98 -13.47
CA TRP A 58 6.63 -10.53 -12.33
C TRP A 58 7.13 -11.11 -11.01
N ASN A 59 7.38 -12.41 -10.96
CA ASN A 59 7.83 -13.09 -9.75
C ASN A 59 9.25 -12.69 -9.32
N ARG A 60 10.10 -12.19 -10.24
CA ARG A 60 11.43 -11.65 -9.91
C ARG A 60 11.35 -10.26 -9.28
N VAL A 61 10.54 -9.38 -9.87
CA VAL A 61 10.53 -7.97 -9.45
C VAL A 61 9.53 -7.68 -8.34
N LEU A 62 8.55 -8.54 -8.11
CA LEU A 62 7.50 -8.31 -7.13
C LEU A 62 7.39 -9.48 -6.15
N SER A 63 7.50 -9.15 -4.86
CA SER A 63 7.14 -10.07 -3.78
C SER A 63 5.95 -9.53 -2.98
N LEU A 64 4.94 -10.37 -2.78
CA LEU A 64 3.79 -10.07 -1.93
C LEU A 64 4.04 -10.64 -0.55
N CYS A 65 4.04 -9.81 0.48
CA CYS A 65 4.27 -10.24 1.86
C CYS A 65 3.02 -9.98 2.71
N ASP A 66 2.45 -11.07 3.24
CA ASP A 66 1.39 -10.99 4.22
C ASP A 66 1.96 -11.10 5.63
N TYR A 67 1.59 -10.16 6.48
CA TYR A 67 1.92 -10.16 7.90
C TYR A 67 0.64 -10.36 8.70
N ARG A 68 0.46 -11.55 9.25
CA ARG A 68 -0.69 -11.89 10.09
C ARG A 68 -0.40 -11.52 11.54
N ILE A 69 -1.29 -10.72 12.14
CA ILE A 69 -1.29 -10.40 13.56
C ILE A 69 -2.03 -11.53 14.26
N THR A 70 -1.33 -12.35 15.05
CA THR A 70 -1.95 -13.47 15.76
C THR A 70 -1.77 -13.37 17.27
N ASP A 71 -2.73 -13.87 18.03
CA ASP A 71 -2.61 -14.00 19.49
C ASP A 71 -1.84 -15.27 19.92
N ALA A 72 -1.87 -15.58 21.22
CA ALA A 72 -1.22 -16.75 21.79
C ALA A 72 -1.79 -18.09 21.29
N GLU A 73 -3.06 -18.11 20.86
CA GLU A 73 -3.78 -19.27 20.33
C GLU A 73 -3.72 -19.32 18.79
N ASP A 74 -2.90 -18.47 18.18
CA ASP A 74 -2.78 -18.30 16.73
C ASP A 74 -4.07 -17.84 16.03
N LYS A 75 -5.00 -17.23 16.77
CA LYS A 75 -6.15 -16.55 16.17
C LYS A 75 -5.68 -15.30 15.44
N VAL A 76 -6.08 -15.14 14.18
CA VAL A 76 -5.79 -13.95 13.37
C VAL A 76 -6.67 -12.79 13.84
N LEU A 77 -6.04 -11.69 14.24
CA LEU A 77 -6.68 -10.44 14.68
C LEU A 77 -6.63 -9.35 13.60
N GLY A 78 -5.78 -9.52 12.60
CA GLY A 78 -5.59 -8.61 11.49
C GLY A 78 -4.48 -9.05 10.55
N VAL A 79 -4.37 -8.36 9.43
CA VAL A 79 -3.41 -8.64 8.35
C VAL A 79 -2.84 -7.31 7.84
N VAL A 80 -1.55 -7.31 7.49
CA VAL A 80 -0.90 -6.26 6.71
C VAL A 80 -0.32 -6.88 5.46
N GLU A 81 -0.69 -6.39 4.28
CA GLU A 81 -0.12 -6.80 2.99
C GLU A 81 0.85 -5.72 2.50
N ILE A 82 2.04 -6.16 2.08
CA ILE A 82 3.09 -5.28 1.57
C ILE A 82 3.57 -5.80 0.23
N TRP A 83 3.68 -4.90 -0.74
CA TRP A 83 4.33 -5.15 -2.00
C TRP A 83 5.79 -4.69 -1.91
N TYR A 84 6.71 -5.60 -2.23
CA TYR A 84 8.12 -5.28 -2.38
C TYR A 84 8.49 -5.35 -3.85
N PHE A 85 8.98 -4.24 -4.38
CA PHE A 85 9.43 -4.13 -5.76
C PHE A 85 10.95 -4.11 -5.80
N GLU A 86 11.58 -4.96 -6.60
CA GLU A 86 12.98 -4.84 -6.97
C GLU A 86 13.11 -3.90 -8.16
N THR A 87 13.72 -2.73 -7.97
CA THR A 87 13.69 -1.66 -8.98
C THR A 87 14.82 -1.74 -10.00
N TRP A 88 15.82 -2.60 -9.76
CA TRP A 88 17.03 -2.65 -10.60
C TRP A 88 16.74 -3.13 -12.03
N GLU A 89 15.75 -4.01 -12.24
CA GLU A 89 15.35 -4.46 -13.58
C GLU A 89 14.84 -3.28 -14.44
N PHE A 90 14.06 -2.37 -13.85
CA PHE A 90 13.50 -1.21 -14.56
C PHE A 90 14.55 -0.17 -14.95
N SER A 91 15.73 -0.16 -14.31
CA SER A 91 16.83 0.74 -14.72
C SER A 91 17.45 0.38 -16.07
N VAL A 92 17.17 -0.83 -16.58
CA VAL A 92 17.67 -1.32 -17.86
C VAL A 92 16.64 -1.10 -18.97
N GLU A 93 15.36 -1.35 -18.66
CA GLU A 93 14.26 -1.33 -19.65
C GLU A 93 13.45 -0.03 -19.63
N SER A 94 13.57 0.78 -18.58
CA SER A 94 12.84 2.03 -18.35
C SER A 94 11.31 1.87 -18.45
N ASP A 95 10.77 0.74 -17.99
CA ASP A 95 9.38 0.33 -18.23
C ASP A 95 8.54 0.16 -16.95
N TRP A 96 8.98 0.75 -15.83
CA TRP A 96 8.26 0.75 -14.55
C TRP A 96 6.78 1.10 -14.67
N LEU A 97 6.45 2.12 -15.48
CA LEU A 97 5.07 2.56 -15.67
C LEU A 97 4.22 1.49 -16.34
N SER A 98 4.72 0.91 -17.44
CA SER A 98 4.03 -0.15 -18.18
C SER A 98 3.82 -1.39 -17.30
N PHE A 99 4.82 -1.76 -16.51
CA PHE A 99 4.73 -2.85 -15.54
C PHE A 99 3.60 -2.60 -14.53
N MET A 100 3.57 -1.42 -13.90
CA MET A 100 2.59 -1.12 -12.86
C MET A 100 1.16 -0.92 -13.39
N ASP A 101 0.99 -0.52 -14.65
CA ASP A 101 -0.31 -0.31 -15.30
C ASP A 101 -1.11 -1.60 -15.47
N GLN A 102 -0.43 -2.75 -15.60
CA GLN A 102 -1.09 -4.03 -15.84
C GLN A 102 -1.76 -4.64 -14.60
N TRP A 103 -1.43 -4.16 -13.39
CA TRP A 103 -1.89 -4.82 -12.17
C TRP A 103 -3.25 -4.32 -11.70
N ASN A 104 -3.35 -3.06 -11.26
CA ASN A 104 -4.62 -2.46 -10.86
C ASN A 104 -4.56 -0.92 -10.88
N GLN A 105 -5.68 -0.28 -10.57
CA GLN A 105 -5.76 1.18 -10.59
C GLN A 105 -4.87 1.85 -9.53
N GLU A 106 -4.65 1.20 -8.38
CA GLU A 106 -3.81 1.72 -7.30
C GLU A 106 -2.32 1.65 -7.67
N SER A 107 -1.87 0.54 -8.26
CA SER A 107 -0.51 0.40 -8.78
C SER A 107 -0.22 1.42 -9.88
N HIS A 108 -1.16 1.65 -10.81
CA HIS A 108 -1.04 2.71 -11.82
C HIS A 108 -0.84 4.09 -11.18
N LYS A 109 -1.69 4.47 -10.21
CA LYS A 109 -1.57 5.74 -9.49
C LYS A 109 -0.25 5.86 -8.75
N PHE A 110 0.19 4.78 -8.10
CA PHE A 110 1.45 4.73 -7.39
C PHE A 110 2.63 4.90 -8.35
N SER A 111 2.56 4.27 -9.53
CA SER A 111 3.60 4.38 -10.56
C SER A 111 3.83 5.82 -11.02
N CYS A 112 2.79 6.66 -11.02
CA CYS A 112 2.86 8.07 -11.40
C CYS A 112 3.74 8.91 -10.44
N LEU A 113 4.10 8.38 -9.26
CA LEU A 113 5.12 9.01 -8.41
C LEU A 113 6.52 8.95 -9.02
N PHE A 114 6.75 7.99 -9.91
CA PHE A 114 8.07 7.62 -10.42
C PHE A 114 8.19 7.83 -11.94
N ASP A 115 9.42 7.93 -12.43
CA ASP A 115 9.72 7.85 -13.85
C ASP A 115 9.85 6.40 -14.34
N GLY A 116 10.30 6.20 -15.58
CA GLY A 116 10.47 4.87 -16.18
C GLY A 116 11.49 3.99 -15.47
N ASP A 117 12.45 4.58 -14.76
CA ASP A 117 13.53 3.90 -14.04
C ASP A 117 13.18 3.67 -12.55
N ALA A 118 11.89 3.79 -12.21
CA ALA A 118 11.37 3.74 -10.85
C ALA A 118 12.00 4.79 -9.90
N GLN A 119 12.48 5.92 -10.42
CA GLN A 119 13.02 7.02 -9.62
C GLN A 119 11.93 8.05 -9.29
N LEU A 120 11.96 8.60 -8.08
CA LEU A 120 10.96 9.59 -7.66
C LEU A 120 11.06 10.84 -8.56
N ARG A 121 9.95 11.20 -9.21
CA ARG A 121 9.96 12.31 -10.18
C ARG A 121 10.37 13.63 -9.52
N SER A 122 11.13 14.43 -10.27
CA SER A 122 11.67 15.71 -9.79
C SER A 122 10.62 16.73 -9.33
N ARG A 123 9.37 16.61 -9.76
CA ARG A 123 8.28 17.52 -9.37
C ARG A 123 7.98 17.41 -7.88
N PHE A 124 7.92 16.18 -7.35
CA PHE A 124 7.59 15.91 -5.96
C PHE A 124 8.69 16.35 -4.99
N LEU A 125 9.92 16.54 -5.48
CA LEU A 125 11.04 17.09 -4.72
C LEU A 125 10.82 18.54 -4.28
N ARG A 126 9.92 19.27 -4.96
CA ARG A 126 9.68 20.71 -4.73
C ARG A 126 8.27 21.01 -4.24
N GLU A 127 7.38 20.02 -4.26
CA GLU A 127 6.00 20.16 -3.84
C GLU A 127 5.84 19.82 -2.35
N GLY A 128 4.72 20.28 -1.75
CA GLY A 128 4.40 20.05 -0.35
C GLY A 128 5.50 20.54 0.59
N LYS A 129 6.24 19.62 1.20
CA LYS A 129 7.38 19.92 2.07
C LYS A 129 8.74 19.73 1.43
N GLY A 130 8.82 19.09 0.26
CA GLY A 130 10.07 18.82 -0.45
C GLY A 130 11.12 18.11 0.40
N VAL A 131 10.69 17.25 1.34
CA VAL A 131 11.61 16.52 2.26
C VAL A 131 12.01 15.15 1.77
N PHE A 132 11.38 14.66 0.70
CA PHE A 132 11.72 13.41 0.06
C PHE A 132 12.44 13.73 -1.25
N GLY A 133 13.66 13.22 -1.35
CA GLY A 133 14.57 13.28 -2.50
C GLY A 133 14.72 11.92 -3.17
N PRO A 134 15.69 11.80 -4.09
CA PRO A 134 16.06 10.51 -4.69
C PRO A 134 16.43 9.43 -3.66
N GLU A 135 16.80 9.78 -2.43
CA GLU A 135 17.21 8.82 -1.40
C GLU A 135 16.15 7.77 -1.07
N VAL A 136 14.87 8.06 -1.33
CA VAL A 136 13.78 7.08 -1.12
C VAL A 136 13.63 6.07 -2.27
N THR A 137 14.27 6.31 -3.42
CA THR A 137 14.30 5.42 -4.60
C THR A 137 15.72 5.02 -5.04
N GLU A 138 16.76 5.52 -4.37
CA GLU A 138 18.15 5.12 -4.58
C GLU A 138 18.40 3.66 -4.21
N ALA A 139 17.58 3.10 -3.30
CA ALA A 139 17.63 1.67 -3.03
C ALA A 139 17.02 0.90 -4.20
N SER A 140 17.58 -0.26 -4.51
CA SER A 140 17.03 -1.22 -5.47
C SER A 140 15.69 -1.83 -5.05
N ASN A 141 15.06 -1.32 -3.99
CA ASN A 141 13.84 -1.87 -3.44
C ASN A 141 12.87 -0.78 -2.98
N ILE A 142 11.62 -0.89 -3.39
CA ILE A 142 10.49 -0.07 -2.92
C ILE A 142 9.55 -0.96 -2.11
N ALA A 143 9.16 -0.52 -0.92
CA ALA A 143 8.14 -1.19 -0.11
C ALA A 143 6.85 -0.35 -0.10
N TYR A 144 5.71 -0.97 -0.37
CA TYR A 144 4.40 -0.32 -0.41
C TYR A 144 3.40 -1.09 0.45
N ILE A 145 2.83 -0.46 1.48
CA ILE A 145 1.75 -1.04 2.27
C ILE A 145 0.48 -0.97 1.43
N HIS A 146 0.07 -2.12 0.89
CA HIS A 146 -1.13 -2.22 0.06
C HIS A 146 -2.40 -2.28 0.91
N GLU A 147 -2.45 -3.19 1.87
CA GLU A 147 -3.62 -3.36 2.73
C GLU A 147 -3.20 -3.45 4.20
N MET A 148 -3.97 -2.81 5.08
CA MET A 148 -3.87 -3.02 6.51
C MET A 148 -5.27 -3.15 7.10
N ARG A 149 -5.60 -4.35 7.57
CA ARG A 149 -6.92 -4.69 8.11
C ARG A 149 -6.82 -5.22 9.52
N ILE A 150 -7.61 -4.65 10.43
CA ILE A 150 -7.82 -5.16 11.78
C ILE A 150 -9.27 -5.60 11.88
N GLU A 151 -9.51 -6.79 12.44
CA GLU A 151 -10.87 -7.30 12.62
C GLU A 151 -11.71 -6.33 13.47
N PRO A 152 -12.99 -6.09 13.11
CA PRO A 152 -13.82 -5.05 13.72
C PRO A 152 -13.83 -5.03 15.25
N GLU A 153 -13.93 -6.19 15.89
CA GLU A 153 -13.96 -6.35 17.34
C GLU A 153 -12.65 -5.97 18.06
N TYR A 154 -11.53 -5.88 17.33
CA TYR A 154 -10.22 -5.55 17.88
C TYR A 154 -9.71 -4.16 17.48
N ARG A 155 -10.53 -3.36 16.78
CA ARG A 155 -10.19 -1.99 16.38
C ARG A 155 -10.16 -1.05 17.59
N GLY A 156 -9.35 0.01 17.49
CA GLY A 156 -9.22 1.01 18.54
C GLY A 156 -8.45 0.54 19.78
N LEU A 157 -7.96 -0.70 19.80
CA LEU A 157 -7.19 -1.24 20.92
C LEU A 157 -5.68 -0.97 20.81
N GLY A 158 -5.21 -0.43 19.68
CA GLY A 158 -3.78 -0.17 19.43
C GLY A 158 -3.06 -1.23 18.59
N LEU A 159 -3.77 -2.27 18.11
CA LEU A 159 -3.20 -3.33 17.27
C LEU A 159 -2.51 -2.79 16.01
N GLY A 160 -3.10 -1.81 15.34
CA GLY A 160 -2.49 -1.25 14.13
C GLY A 160 -1.15 -0.57 14.41
N THR A 161 -1.06 0.22 15.49
CA THR A 161 0.21 0.84 15.89
C THR A 161 1.23 -0.22 16.26
N TRP A 162 0.84 -1.22 17.07
CA TRP A 162 1.72 -2.32 17.44
C TRP A 162 2.25 -3.08 16.23
N ALA A 163 1.39 -3.39 15.25
CA ALA A 163 1.76 -4.13 14.05
C ALA A 163 2.70 -3.32 13.16
N LEU A 164 2.42 -2.03 12.97
CA LEU A 164 3.26 -1.14 12.19
C LEU A 164 4.63 -0.93 12.85
N ASP A 165 4.69 -0.73 14.17
CA ASP A 165 5.96 -0.63 14.92
C ASP A 165 6.78 -1.92 14.80
N LYS A 166 6.13 -3.09 14.92
CA LYS A 166 6.79 -4.39 14.75
C LYS A 166 7.29 -4.59 13.33
N LEU A 167 6.48 -4.27 12.34
CA LEU A 167 6.85 -4.34 10.94
C LEU A 167 8.09 -3.47 10.66
N LEU A 168 8.07 -2.20 11.08
CA LEU A 168 9.18 -1.28 10.87
C LEU A 168 10.47 -1.77 11.56
N ALA A 169 10.37 -2.35 12.75
CA ALA A 169 11.50 -2.96 13.43
C ALA A 169 12.03 -4.22 12.70
N MET A 170 11.14 -5.05 12.13
CA MET A 170 11.55 -6.23 11.35
C MET A 170 12.30 -5.86 10.07
N LEU A 171 12.00 -4.70 9.47
CA LEU A 171 12.76 -4.23 8.30
C LEU A 171 14.25 -4.05 8.61
N ASP A 172 14.61 -3.77 9.87
CA ASP A 172 16.00 -3.62 10.32
C ASP A 172 16.75 -4.96 10.44
N GLU A 173 16.04 -6.10 10.54
CA GLU A 173 16.60 -7.40 10.92
C GLU A 173 17.18 -8.24 9.76
N ARG A 174 17.64 -7.61 8.65
CA ARG A 174 18.26 -8.28 7.48
C ARG A 174 17.39 -9.36 6.83
N TRP A 175 16.08 -9.15 6.76
CA TRP A 175 15.26 -9.95 5.86
C TRP A 175 15.63 -9.59 4.42
N HIS A 176 15.83 -10.58 3.55
CA HIS A 176 16.38 -10.36 2.20
C HIS A 176 15.56 -9.36 1.35
N TYR A 177 14.27 -9.25 1.63
CA TYR A 177 13.35 -8.34 0.93
C TYR A 177 13.23 -6.94 1.58
N THR A 178 13.92 -6.65 2.70
CA THR A 178 13.73 -5.42 3.49
C THR A 178 14.83 -4.38 3.32
N ALA A 179 15.58 -4.41 2.20
CA ALA A 179 16.58 -3.39 1.90
C ALA A 179 15.98 -2.00 1.55
N ALA A 180 14.66 -1.92 1.40
CA ALA A 180 13.97 -0.66 1.14
C ALA A 180 14.30 0.39 2.21
N LYS A 181 14.78 1.56 1.78
CA LYS A 181 15.08 2.71 2.65
C LYS A 181 13.84 3.48 3.06
N ALA A 182 12.75 3.27 2.32
CA ALA A 182 11.48 3.97 2.50
C ALA A 182 10.30 3.00 2.32
N MET A 183 9.18 3.35 2.95
CA MET A 183 7.92 2.62 2.85
C MET A 183 6.80 3.57 2.48
N PHE A 184 6.05 3.22 1.45
CA PHE A 184 4.98 4.01 0.86
C PHE A 184 3.61 3.45 1.26
N VAL A 185 2.59 4.30 1.23
CA VAL A 185 1.19 3.89 1.43
C VAL A 185 0.26 4.93 0.80
N GLU A 186 -0.83 4.50 0.17
CA GLU A 186 -1.99 5.35 -0.11
C GLU A 186 -3.05 5.13 0.98
N PRO A 187 -3.20 6.05 1.97
CA PRO A 187 -4.18 5.86 3.02
C PRO A 187 -5.61 5.96 2.46
N GLY A 188 -6.36 4.86 2.54
CA GLY A 188 -7.72 4.79 2.02
C GLY A 188 -8.65 3.96 2.90
N ALA A 189 -9.95 4.11 2.64
CA ALA A 189 -10.95 3.18 3.15
C ALA A 189 -10.95 1.92 2.29
N LEU A 190 -10.90 0.75 2.91
CA LEU A 190 -11.02 -0.52 2.19
C LEU A 190 -12.46 -0.72 1.73
N ASN A 191 -12.66 -1.30 0.54
CA ASN A 191 -14.00 -1.59 0.04
C ASN A 191 -14.81 -2.50 0.97
N SER A 192 -14.13 -3.35 1.75
CA SER A 192 -14.72 -4.23 2.76
C SER A 192 -15.31 -3.48 3.95
N GLU A 193 -15.00 -2.19 4.15
CA GLU A 193 -15.58 -1.37 5.21
C GLU A 193 -17.05 -0.98 4.95
N PHE A 194 -17.52 -1.17 3.72
CA PHE A 194 -18.84 -0.70 3.29
C PHE A 194 -19.76 -1.87 2.99
N SER A 195 -20.93 -1.90 3.63
CA SER A 195 -21.95 -2.87 3.28
C SER A 195 -22.62 -2.49 1.95
N TYR A 196 -23.19 -3.47 1.23
CA TYR A 196 -23.99 -3.19 0.03
C TYR A 196 -25.14 -2.21 0.29
N ARG A 197 -25.65 -2.14 1.54
CA ARG A 197 -26.74 -1.23 1.92
C ARG A 197 -26.29 0.22 2.01
N ASP A 198 -25.02 0.45 2.35
CA ASP A 198 -24.45 1.80 2.48
C ASP A 198 -24.25 2.47 1.11
N ARG A 199 -24.32 1.70 0.01
CA ARG A 199 -24.18 2.21 -1.37
C ARG A 199 -25.47 2.84 -1.94
N GLY A 200 -26.59 2.77 -1.21
CA GLY A 200 -27.88 3.26 -1.69
C GLY A 200 -27.99 4.79 -1.77
N ASP A 201 -27.19 5.51 -0.99
CA ASP A 201 -27.05 6.97 -1.05
C ASP A 201 -25.59 7.34 -1.31
N ALA A 202 -25.31 7.76 -2.55
CA ALA A 202 -23.95 8.06 -3.00
C ALA A 202 -23.29 9.18 -2.18
N ALA A 203 -24.05 10.16 -1.69
CA ALA A 203 -23.51 11.27 -0.90
C ALA A 203 -23.06 10.77 0.49
N SER A 204 -23.91 10.03 1.18
CA SER A 204 -23.59 9.41 2.47
C SER A 204 -22.41 8.44 2.36
N HIS A 205 -22.34 7.66 1.29
CA HIS A 205 -21.22 6.75 1.03
C HIS A 205 -19.89 7.50 0.85
N LEU A 206 -19.89 8.57 0.05
CA LEU A 206 -18.72 9.41 -0.16
C LEU A 206 -18.24 10.07 1.13
N ASP A 207 -19.16 10.64 1.93
CA ASP A 207 -18.83 11.26 3.22
C ASP A 207 -18.20 10.24 4.18
N MET A 208 -18.73 9.00 4.19
CA MET A 208 -18.17 7.91 4.99
C MET A 208 -16.77 7.50 4.51
N MET A 209 -16.57 7.36 3.19
CA MET A 209 -15.25 7.09 2.61
C MET A 209 -14.24 8.16 3.02
N LEU A 210 -14.57 9.43 2.85
CA LEU A 210 -13.71 10.56 3.22
C LEU A 210 -13.39 10.57 4.72
N ALA A 211 -14.38 10.30 5.57
CA ALA A 211 -14.17 10.24 7.02
C ALA A 211 -13.23 9.08 7.43
N ILE A 212 -13.35 7.92 6.81
CA ILE A 212 -12.47 6.77 7.06
C ILE A 212 -11.06 7.08 6.54
N SER A 213 -10.90 7.55 5.30
CA SER A 213 -9.60 7.89 4.72
C SER A 213 -8.87 8.97 5.55
N ALA A 214 -9.58 9.98 6.05
CA ALA A 214 -9.00 10.99 6.94
C ALA A 214 -8.52 10.41 8.28
N ARG A 215 -9.23 9.41 8.82
CA ARG A 215 -8.83 8.71 10.05
C ARG A 215 -7.58 7.84 9.82
N VAL A 216 -7.54 7.10 8.71
CA VAL A 216 -6.40 6.24 8.33
C VAL A 216 -5.16 7.09 8.01
N THR A 217 -5.33 8.21 7.32
CA THR A 217 -4.26 9.20 7.07
C THR A 217 -3.64 9.68 8.38
N LYS A 218 -4.47 10.11 9.35
CA LYS A 218 -3.98 10.53 10.68
C LYS A 218 -3.27 9.40 11.43
N PHE A 219 -3.69 8.15 11.25
CA PHE A 219 -3.01 6.99 11.85
C PHE A 219 -1.58 6.84 11.30
N PHE A 220 -1.39 6.85 9.98
CA PHE A 220 -0.05 6.76 9.39
C PHE A 220 0.81 7.98 9.71
N GLN A 221 0.23 9.19 9.68
CA GLN A 221 0.97 10.40 10.06
C GLN A 221 1.40 10.39 11.53
N ARG A 222 0.59 9.88 12.47
CA ARG A 222 1.01 9.69 13.87
C ARG A 222 2.17 8.73 13.99
N SER A 223 2.24 7.73 13.12
CA SER A 223 3.32 6.75 13.04
C SER A 223 4.57 7.28 12.31
N GLY A 224 4.54 8.54 11.87
CA GLY A 224 5.68 9.24 11.30
C GLY A 224 5.79 9.22 9.78
N PHE A 225 4.77 8.72 9.07
CA PHE A 225 4.67 8.87 7.62
C PHE A 225 4.34 10.32 7.24
N ARG A 226 4.95 10.86 6.19
CA ARG A 226 4.68 12.22 5.70
C ARG A 226 4.32 12.20 4.23
N ARG A 227 3.56 13.20 3.78
CA ARG A 227 3.06 13.26 2.40
C ARG A 227 4.18 13.50 1.40
N ILE A 228 4.10 12.83 0.25
CA ILE A 228 5.01 13.05 -0.88
C ILE A 228 4.41 14.17 -1.74
N GLY A 229 5.10 15.30 -1.85
CA GLY A 229 4.54 16.48 -2.51
C GLY A 229 3.20 16.88 -1.89
N THR A 230 2.19 17.05 -2.74
CA THR A 230 0.78 17.25 -2.34
C THR A 230 -0.11 16.04 -2.70
N THR A 231 0.49 14.90 -3.04
CA THR A 231 -0.22 13.69 -3.52
C THR A 231 -1.02 12.97 -2.43
N SER A 232 -1.84 11.97 -2.79
CA SER A 232 -2.54 11.12 -1.81
C SER A 232 -1.59 10.23 -0.99
N PHE A 233 -0.38 9.97 -1.50
CA PHE A 233 0.58 9.04 -0.92
C PHE A 233 1.36 9.63 0.25
N LEU A 234 1.64 8.77 1.24
CA LEU A 234 2.56 9.04 2.33
C LEU A 234 3.79 8.15 2.22
N CYS A 235 4.91 8.62 2.76
CA CYS A 235 6.17 7.90 2.84
C CYS A 235 6.73 7.93 4.27
N TYR A 236 7.28 6.82 4.71
CA TYR A 236 8.11 6.68 5.89
C TYR A 236 9.55 6.45 5.46
N ALA A 237 10.43 7.40 5.76
CA ALA A 237 11.87 7.22 5.61
C ALA A 237 12.43 6.50 6.85
N ARG A 238 13.21 5.45 6.64
CA ARG A 238 13.80 4.64 7.72
C ARG A 238 14.93 5.34 8.45
N ASP A 239 15.65 6.23 7.78
CA ASP A 239 16.69 7.00 8.43
C ASP A 239 16.08 7.85 9.57
N PRO A 240 16.45 7.61 10.84
CA PRO A 240 15.90 8.35 11.97
C PRO A 240 16.27 9.84 11.94
N GLN A 241 17.31 10.22 11.18
CA GLN A 241 17.73 11.61 10.99
C GLN A 241 17.08 12.28 9.77
N HIS A 242 16.26 11.54 9.01
CA HIS A 242 15.62 12.06 7.81
C HIS A 242 14.74 13.28 8.12
N PRO A 243 14.77 14.36 7.31
CA PRO A 243 14.03 15.59 7.61
C PRO A 243 12.53 15.38 7.85
N SER A 244 11.89 14.44 7.14
CA SER A 244 10.48 14.09 7.33
C SER A 244 10.12 13.68 8.78
N ARG A 245 11.07 13.12 9.53
CA ARG A 245 10.89 12.70 10.93
C ARG A 245 10.69 13.87 11.89
N THR A 246 11.16 15.06 11.49
CA THR A 246 11.06 16.28 12.31
C THR A 246 9.75 17.04 12.11
N ILE A 247 9.01 16.76 11.03
CA ILE A 247 7.75 17.43 10.72
C ILE A 247 6.66 16.89 11.65
N PRO A 248 5.98 17.71 12.46
CA PRO A 248 4.81 17.26 13.21
C PRO A 248 3.62 16.96 12.29
N MET A 249 2.74 16.03 12.65
CA MET A 249 1.55 15.68 11.85
C MET A 249 0.72 16.90 11.41
N HIS A 250 0.51 17.87 12.29
CA HIS A 250 -0.29 19.07 11.99
C HIS A 250 0.41 20.07 11.07
N GLN A 251 1.69 19.87 10.77
CA GLN A 251 2.47 20.66 9.83
C GLN A 251 2.79 19.87 8.56
N ASP A 252 2.30 18.63 8.40
CA ASP A 252 2.48 17.86 7.17
C ASP A 252 1.80 18.58 5.97
N ALA A 253 2.18 18.24 4.75
CA ALA A 253 1.53 18.82 3.58
C ALA A 253 0.06 18.38 3.48
N GLU A 254 -0.81 19.31 3.08
CA GLU A 254 -2.19 18.99 2.75
C GLU A 254 -2.24 18.23 1.42
N TYR A 255 -3.24 17.37 1.30
CA TYR A 255 -3.55 16.74 0.02
C TYR A 255 -4.17 17.79 -0.89
N GLU A 256 -3.58 17.96 -2.06
CA GLU A 256 -4.23 18.67 -3.15
C GLU A 256 -4.62 17.61 -4.16
N GLU A 257 -5.92 17.54 -4.47
CA GLU A 257 -6.38 16.65 -5.54
C GLU A 257 -5.57 16.98 -6.77
N ASP A 258 -4.81 15.99 -7.22
CA ASP A 258 -3.83 16.19 -8.26
C ASP A 258 -4.60 16.53 -9.55
N VAL A 259 -4.78 17.83 -9.80
CA VAL A 259 -5.46 18.35 -10.99
C VAL A 259 -4.63 18.06 -12.25
N THR A 260 -3.45 17.45 -12.08
CA THR A 260 -2.43 17.26 -13.11
C THR A 260 -2.69 16.02 -13.98
N MET A 261 -3.85 16.03 -14.62
CA MET A 261 -3.99 15.98 -16.08
C MET A 261 -5.45 15.64 -16.33
N SER A 262 -6.23 16.61 -16.82
CA SER A 262 -7.46 16.21 -17.48
C SER A 262 -7.09 15.20 -18.58
N HIS A 263 -7.95 14.21 -18.85
CA HIS A 263 -7.72 13.28 -19.96
C HIS A 263 -7.36 14.02 -21.27
N GLY A 264 -7.88 15.25 -21.45
CA GLY A 264 -7.52 16.14 -22.55
C GLY A 264 -6.08 16.70 -22.50
N ASP A 265 -5.52 16.96 -21.32
CA ASP A 265 -4.13 17.40 -21.17
C ASP A 265 -3.15 16.24 -21.41
N MET A 266 -3.50 15.04 -20.95
CA MET A 266 -2.76 13.81 -21.22
C MET A 266 -2.70 13.51 -22.73
N VAL A 267 -3.85 13.57 -23.42
CA VAL A 267 -3.95 13.38 -24.88
C VAL A 267 -3.18 14.49 -25.64
N ARG A 268 -3.24 15.74 -25.18
CA ARG A 268 -2.48 16.85 -25.82
C ARG A 268 -0.97 16.70 -25.63
N MET A 269 -0.52 16.16 -24.51
CA MET A 269 0.91 15.96 -24.23
C MET A 269 1.47 14.77 -25.01
N LEU A 270 0.71 13.67 -25.12
CA LEU A 270 1.01 12.54 -26.01
C LEU A 270 1.12 12.99 -27.48
N ALA A 271 0.14 13.75 -27.96
CA ALA A 271 0.13 14.27 -29.34
C ALA A 271 1.28 15.23 -29.66
N ARG A 272 1.91 15.83 -28.64
CA ARG A 272 3.01 16.80 -28.80
C ARG A 272 4.39 16.17 -28.60
N GLY A 273 4.49 14.90 -28.19
CA GLY A 273 5.76 14.30 -27.80
C GLY A 273 6.46 15.06 -26.66
N THR A 274 5.70 15.84 -25.89
CA THR A 274 6.16 16.63 -24.74
C THR A 274 5.67 16.03 -23.43
N MET A 275 5.39 14.74 -23.43
CA MET A 275 5.27 14.03 -22.17
C MET A 275 6.61 14.17 -21.44
N PRO A 276 6.60 14.53 -20.15
CA PRO A 276 7.79 14.45 -19.33
C PRO A 276 8.02 12.96 -19.01
N TRP A 277 8.49 12.23 -20.02
CA TRP A 277 9.48 11.18 -19.80
C TRP A 277 10.84 11.83 -20.03
#